data_AF-A0A351Y6T7-F1
#
_entry.id   AF-A0A351Y6T7-F1
#
_cell.length_a   1.000
_cell.length_b   1.000
_cell.length_c   1.000
_cell.angle_alpha   90.00
_cell.angle_beta   90.00
_cell.angle_gamma   90.00
#
_symmetry.space_group_name_H-M   'P 1'
#
loop_
_entity.id
_entity.type
_entity.pdbx_description
1 polymer ?
#
loop_
_entity_poly.entity_id
_entity_poly.type
_entity_poly.pdbx_seq_one_letter_code
_entity_poly.pdbx_strand_id
1 'polypeptide(L)' 'MSITLDVWHKDILDFFDLQTETGDIRKKSFDVFPAISIPDIFMKRVIENRHRTLFDPQEIEKIL' A
#
# COMPACT_ATOMS: atom_id res chain seq x y z
N MET A 1 9.57 10.63 -10.06
CA MET A 1 8.73 11.29 -9.01
C MET A 1 8.46 10.27 -7.91
N SER A 2 8.43 10.67 -6.63
CA SER A 2 8.09 9.74 -5.55
C SER A 2 6.61 9.86 -5.20
N ILE A 3 5.93 8.73 -5.05
CA ILE A 3 4.55 8.66 -4.58
C ILE A 3 4.56 7.82 -3.31
N THR A 4 3.99 8.35 -2.23
CA THR A 4 3.93 7.66 -0.95
C THR A 4 2.51 7.16 -0.67
N LEU A 5 2.36 5.86 -0.38
CA LEU A 5 1.10 5.25 0.02
C LEU A 5 1.18 4.73 1.45
N ASP A 6 0.08 4.78 2.19
CA ASP A 6 0.01 4.19 3.52
C ASP A 6 -0.06 2.65 3.43
N VAL A 7 0.63 1.97 4.34
CA VAL A 7 0.68 0.50 4.39
C VAL A 7 -0.70 -0.16 4.61
N TRP A 8 -1.67 0.58 5.15
CA TRP A 8 -3.03 0.11 5.37
C TRP A 8 -3.95 0.33 4.17
N HIS A 9 -3.48 0.94 3.08
CA HIS A 9 -4.30 1.19 1.91
C HIS A 9 -4.74 -0.11 1.22
N LYS A 10 -6.01 -0.21 0.84
CA LYS A 10 -6.59 -1.37 0.13
C LYS A 10 -5.77 -1.80 -1.10
N ASP A 11 -5.29 -0.83 -1.86
CA ASP A 11 -4.53 -1.07 -3.09
C ASP A 11 -3.01 -1.22 -2.88
N ILE A 12 -2.54 -1.45 -1.65
CA ILE A 12 -1.11 -1.56 -1.34
C ILE A 12 -0.38 -2.65 -2.14
N LEU A 13 -1.07 -3.76 -2.46
CA LEU A 13 -0.49 -4.87 -3.22
C LEU A 13 -0.32 -4.50 -4.71
N ASP A 14 -1.31 -3.85 -5.30
CA ASP A 14 -1.22 -3.33 -6.66
C ASP A 14 -0.14 -2.23 -6.76
N PHE A 15 0.05 -1.45 -5.69
CA PHE A 15 1.11 -0.45 -5.61
C PHE A 15 2.52 -1.07 -5.61
N PHE A 16 2.72 -2.23 -4.98
CA PHE A 16 3.99 -2.97 -5.07
C PHE A 16 4.21 -3.54 -6.48
N ASP A 17 3.15 -3.91 -7.17
CA ASP A 17 3.24 -4.49 -8.51
C ASP A 17 3.65 -3.47 -9.57
N LEU A 18 3.59 -2.16 -9.29
CA LEU A 18 3.98 -1.09 -10.23
C LEU A 18 5.40 -1.23 -10.78
N GLN A 19 6.32 -1.81 -9.99
CA GLN A 19 7.75 -1.93 -10.28
C GLN A 19 8.19 -3.34 -10.67
N THR A 20 7.28 -4.31 -10.65
CA THR A 20 7.63 -5.67 -11.04
C THR A 20 7.75 -5.78 -12.56
N GLU A 21 8.70 -6.58 -13.03
CA GLU A 21 8.94 -6.79 -14.47
C GLU A 21 7.88 -7.67 -15.14
N THR A 22 7.09 -8.39 -14.33
CA THR A 22 6.07 -9.35 -14.80
C THR A 22 4.66 -8.82 -14.51
N GLY A 23 3.67 -9.28 -15.29
CA GLY A 23 2.27 -8.88 -15.12
C GLY A 23 1.76 -7.95 -16.21
N ASP A 24 0.66 -7.25 -15.93
CA ASP A 24 -0.01 -6.39 -16.91
C ASP A 24 0.73 -5.05 -17.06
N ILE A 25 1.31 -4.82 -18.25
CA ILE A 25 2.06 -3.60 -18.58
C ILE A 25 1.23 -2.32 -18.36
N ARG A 26 -0.10 -2.39 -18.50
CA ARG A 26 -1.00 -1.23 -18.31
C ARG A 26 -1.07 -0.77 -16.86
N LYS A 27 -0.68 -1.64 -15.93
CA LYS A 27 -0.60 -1.35 -14.50
C LYS A 27 0.80 -0.92 -14.07
N LYS A 28 1.79 -0.86 -14.97
CA LYS A 28 3.18 -0.52 -14.61
C LYS A 28 3.44 0.96 -14.77
N SER A 29 4.33 1.49 -13.93
CA SER A 29 4.79 2.88 -14.03
C SER A 29 6.26 2.96 -13.64
N PHE A 30 7.13 2.90 -14.65
CA PHE A 30 8.59 2.83 -14.44
C PHE A 30 9.21 4.18 -14.01
N ASP A 31 8.55 5.30 -14.30
CA ASP A 31 9.02 6.64 -13.92
C ASP A 31 8.57 7.10 -12.52
N VAL A 32 7.78 6.26 -11.84
CA VAL A 32 7.32 6.46 -10.47
C VAL A 32 8.17 5.63 -9.53
N PHE A 33 8.65 6.24 -8.46
CA PHE A 33 9.31 5.55 -7.35
C PHE A 33 8.31 5.37 -6.20
N PRO A 34 7.74 4.17 -6.00
CA PRO A 34 6.81 3.94 -4.91
C PRO A 34 7.52 3.97 -3.55
N ALA A 35 6.96 4.71 -2.61
CA ALA A 35 7.37 4.76 -1.21
C ALA A 35 6.19 4.35 -0.33
N ILE A 36 6.46 3.70 0.81
CA ILE A 36 5.43 3.30 1.77
C ILE A 36 5.60 4.07 3.07
N SER A 37 4.52 4.67 3.56
CA SER A 37 4.44 5.17 4.93
C SER A 37 4.13 3.99 5.86
N ILE A 38 5.04 3.72 6.80
CA ILE A 38 4.93 2.60 7.75
C ILE A 38 4.83 3.17 9.17
N PRO A 39 3.64 3.20 9.77
CA PRO A 39 3.47 3.58 11.17
C PRO A 39 4.05 2.53 12.13
N ASP A 40 4.52 2.94 13.31
CA ASP A 40 5.03 2.02 14.34
C ASP A 40 4.05 0.91 14.71
N ILE A 41 2.75 1.20 14.74
CA ILE A 41 1.70 0.22 15.03
C ILE A 41 1.66 -0.92 14.01
N PHE A 42 1.98 -0.64 12.74
CA PHE A 42 2.09 -1.68 11.72
C PHE A 42 3.24 -2.62 12.07
N MET A 43 4.42 -2.08 12.38
CA MET A 43 5.59 -2.88 12.74
C MET A 43 5.35 -3.72 14.00
N LYS A 44 4.72 -3.14 15.03
CA LYS A 44 4.31 -3.89 16.24
C LYS A 44 3.39 -5.05 15.91
N ARG A 45 2.37 -4.83 15.07
CA ARG A 45 1.44 -5.88 14.63
C ARG A 45 2.12 -6.98 13.81
N VAL A 46 3.11 -6.63 12.99
CA VAL A 46 3.92 -7.60 12.23
C VAL A 46 4.74 -8.49 13.19
N ILE A 47 5.40 -7.90 14.18
CA ILE A 47 6.20 -8.64 15.18
C ILE A 47 5.31 -9.61 15.99
N GLU A 48 4.11 -9.17 16.35
CA GLU A 48 3.15 -9.98 17.11
C GLU A 48 2.38 -10.99 16.23
N ASN A 49 2.70 -11.11 14.94
CA ASN A 49 2.01 -11.94 13.95
C ASN A 49 0.48 -11.75 13.95
N ARG A 50 0.03 -10.51 14.19
CA ARG A 50 -1.40 -10.18 14.17
C ARG A 50 -1.91 -10.08 12.73
N HIS A 51 -3.20 -10.29 12.58
CA HIS A 51 -3.86 -10.07 11.30
C HIS A 51 -3.74 -8.61 10.86
N ARG A 52 -3.50 -8.42 9.56
CA ARG A 52 -3.43 -7.09 8.93
C ARG A 52 -4.80 -6.79 8.33
N THR A 53 -5.23 -5.54 8.40
CA THR A 53 -6.52 -5.10 7.86
C THR A 53 -6.24 -3.97 6.89
N LEU A 54 -6.74 -4.06 5.66
CA LEU A 54 -6.63 -2.96 4.71
C LEU A 54 -7.93 -2.15 4.72
N PHE A 55 -7.80 -0.85 4.49
CA PHE A 55 -8.92 0.10 4.49
C PHE A 55 -9.03 0.79 3.14
N ASP A 56 -10.28 1.01 2.74
CA ASP A 56 -10.63 1.90 1.64
C ASP A 56 -10.82 3.32 2.21
N PRO A 57 -10.00 4.32 1.83
CA PRO A 57 -10.16 5.69 2.33
C PRO A 57 -11.57 6.24 2.13
N GLN A 58 -12.24 5.88 1.04
CA GLN A 58 -13.61 6.33 0.75
C GLN A 58 -14.64 5.70 1.68
N GLU A 59 -14.40 4.48 2.16
CA GLU A 59 -15.27 3.83 3.13
C GLU A 59 -15.10 4.47 4.51
N ILE A 60 -13.86 4.74 4.92
CA ILE A 60 -13.54 5.38 6.20
C ILE A 60 -14.12 6.80 6.29
N GLU A 61 -14.00 7.59 5.23
CA GLU A 61 -14.53 8.96 5.19
C GLU A 61 -16.06 9.01 5.37
N LYS A 62 -16.80 7.98 4.93
CA LYS A 62 -18.27 7.93 5.08
C LYS A 62 -18.74 7.57 6.48
N ILE A 63 -17.86 7.01 7.30
CA ILE A 63 -18.16 6.52 8.66
C ILE A 63 -17.76 7.56 9.72
N LEU A 64 -16.85 8.49 9.38
CA LEU A 64 -16.42 9.61 10.20
C LEU A 64 -17.36 10.83 10.05
#